data_AF-A0A1Y4LGR3-F1
#
_entry.id   AF-A0A1Y4LGR3-F1
#
_cell.length_a   1.000
_cell.length_b   1.000
_cell.length_c   1.000
_cell.angle_alpha   90.00
_cell.angle_beta   90.00
_cell.angle_gamma   90.00
#
_symmetry.space_group_name_H-M   'P 1'
#
loop_
_entity.id
_entity.type
_entity.pdbx_description
1 polymer ?
#
loop_
_entity_poly.entity_id
_entity_poly.type
_entity_poly.pdbx_seq_one_letter_code
_entity_poly.pdbx_strand_id
1 'polypeptide(L)' 'MKKWLLHINYAPGYAPEPEQKPVCRQFSRCEGCPYPAHGFLCWGGEDDCMRTRVKKLNEKELEHEDQSGFV' A
#
# COMPACT_ATOMS: atom_id res chain seq x y z
N MET A 1 -15.69 16.75 -49.86
CA MET A 1 -15.66 15.35 -49.39
C MET A 1 -14.57 15.18 -48.33
N LYS A 2 -14.89 15.33 -47.04
CA LYS A 2 -14.18 14.63 -45.95
C LYS A 2 -14.99 14.74 -44.67
N LYS A 3 -15.86 13.74 -44.49
CA LYS A 3 -16.67 13.51 -43.30
C LYS A 3 -15.67 13.19 -42.20
N TRP A 4 -15.35 14.17 -41.37
CA TRP A 4 -14.65 13.96 -40.12
C TRP A 4 -15.60 13.17 -39.22
N LEU A 5 -15.63 11.85 -39.45
CA LEU A 5 -16.17 10.88 -38.52
C LEU A 5 -15.23 10.94 -37.32
N LEU A 6 -15.54 11.88 -36.42
CA LEU A 6 -15.13 11.80 -35.04
C LEU A 6 -15.49 10.38 -34.63
N HIS A 7 -14.46 9.54 -34.48
CA HIS A 7 -14.58 8.28 -33.77
C HIS A 7 -15.00 8.67 -32.37
N ILE A 8 -16.31 8.77 -32.15
CA ILE A 8 -16.92 8.85 -30.84
C ILE A 8 -16.51 7.53 -30.20
N ASN A 9 -15.44 7.58 -29.41
CA ASN A 9 -15.11 6.50 -28.50
C ASN A 9 -16.29 6.42 -27.54
N TYR A 10 -17.15 5.44 -27.78
CA TYR A 10 -18.28 5.10 -26.93
C TYR A 10 -17.70 4.49 -25.65
N ALA A 11 -17.04 5.32 -24.83
CA ALA A 11 -16.69 4.95 -23.48
C ALA A 11 -18.02 4.80 -22.75
N PRO A 12 -18.38 3.59 -22.29
CA PRO A 12 -19.63 3.41 -21.57
C PRO A 12 -19.65 4.37 -20.37
N GLY A 13 -20.75 5.09 -20.18
CA GLY A 13 -20.94 6.04 -19.08
C GLY A 13 -21.01 5.40 -17.69
N TYR A 14 -20.53 4.16 -17.57
CA TYR A 14 -20.48 3.40 -16.33
C TYR A 14 -19.08 3.51 -15.76
N ALA A 15 -18.95 4.20 -14.62
CA ALA A 15 -17.73 4.10 -13.84
C ALA A 15 -17.56 2.63 -13.40
N PRO A 16 -16.41 1.98 -13.62
CA PRO A 16 -16.17 0.65 -13.09
C PRO A 16 -16.43 0.67 -11.58
N GLU A 17 -17.13 -0.36 -11.09
CA GLU A 17 -17.33 -0.53 -9.66
C GLU A 17 -15.95 -0.49 -8.97
N PRO A 18 -15.79 0.24 -7.86
CA PRO A 18 -14.51 0.28 -7.16
C PRO A 18 -14.01 -1.13 -6.92
N GLU A 19 -12.86 -1.45 -7.49
CA GLU A 19 -12.24 -2.76 -7.34
C GLU A 19 -12.12 -3.10 -5.86
N GLN A 20 -12.44 -4.36 -5.51
CA GLN A 20 -12.26 -4.81 -4.14
C GLN A 20 -10.80 -4.62 -3.75
N LYS A 21 -10.56 -3.94 -2.63
CA LYS A 21 -9.20 -3.76 -2.12
C LYS A 21 -8.59 -5.15 -1.93
N PRO A 22 -7.42 -5.44 -2.53
CA PRO A 22 -6.75 -6.69 -2.27
C PRO A 22 -6.53 -6.81 -0.75
N VAL A 23 -6.73 -8.02 -0.20
CA VAL A 23 -6.48 -8.30 1.21
C VAL A 23 -5.46 -9.41 1.31
N CYS A 24 -4.40 -9.17 2.07
CA CYS A 24 -3.32 -10.10 2.29
C CYS A 24 -3.77 -11.07 3.40
N ARG A 25 -4.13 -12.30 3.03
CA ARG A 25 -4.63 -13.33 3.97
C ARG A 25 -3.56 -14.35 4.38
N GLN A 26 -2.30 -14.12 4.00
CA GLN A 26 -1.21 -15.09 4.19
C GLN A 26 -0.80 -15.23 5.66
N PHE A 27 -0.92 -14.16 6.44
CA PHE A 27 -0.61 -14.17 7.87
C PHE A 27 -1.69 -13.40 8.65
N SER A 28 -2.02 -13.85 9.86
CA SER A 28 -3.00 -13.16 10.74
C SER A 28 -2.59 -11.72 11.06
N ARG A 29 -1.29 -11.47 11.19
CA ARG A 29 -0.72 -10.11 11.36
C ARG A 29 -0.96 -9.17 10.18
N CYS A 30 -1.51 -9.62 9.06
CA CYS A 30 -1.81 -8.74 7.92
C CYS A 30 -3.23 -8.14 8.02
N GLU A 31 -4.04 -8.60 8.95
CA GLU A 31 -5.35 -8.04 9.23
C GLU A 31 -5.22 -6.60 9.77
N GLY A 32 -6.00 -5.68 9.21
CA GLY A 32 -5.95 -4.25 9.57
C GLY A 32 -4.62 -3.56 9.26
N CYS A 33 -3.79 -4.09 8.36
CA CYS A 33 -2.57 -3.40 7.92
C CYS A 33 -2.89 -2.04 7.28
N PRO A 34 -2.22 -0.95 7.71
CA PRO A 34 -2.33 0.35 7.03
C PRO A 34 -1.56 0.38 5.71
N TYR A 35 -0.77 -0.67 5.43
CA TYR A 35 0.05 -0.81 4.25
C TYR A 35 -0.66 -1.61 3.16
N PRO A 36 -0.36 -1.36 1.87
CA PRO A 36 -0.97 -2.09 0.76
C PRO A 36 -0.82 -3.60 0.92
N ALA A 37 -1.94 -4.30 0.73
CA ALA A 37 -2.01 -5.76 0.80
C ALA A 37 -1.37 -6.49 -0.39
N HIS A 38 -0.97 -5.74 -1.42
CA HIS A 38 -0.40 -6.27 -2.65
C HIS A 38 1.04 -5.79 -2.83
N GLY A 39 1.88 -6.65 -3.39
CA GLY A 39 3.29 -6.37 -3.69
C GLY A 39 4.28 -6.88 -2.64
N PHE A 40 5.55 -6.57 -2.89
CA PHE A 40 6.69 -6.99 -2.05
C PHE A 40 6.58 -6.58 -0.58
N LEU A 41 5.70 -5.61 -0.27
CA LEU A 41 5.49 -5.07 1.06
C LEU A 41 4.70 -5.99 2.00
N CYS A 42 3.73 -6.75 1.48
CA CYS A 42 2.98 -7.74 2.28
C CYS A 42 3.49 -9.17 2.11
N TRP A 43 4.04 -9.50 0.93
CA TRP A 43 4.53 -10.84 0.61
C TRP A 43 5.97 -11.11 1.06
N GLY A 44 6.62 -10.16 1.71
CA GLY A 44 7.90 -10.39 2.38
C GLY A 44 7.79 -11.40 3.52
N GLY A 45 8.94 -11.95 3.93
CA GLY A 45 9.03 -12.77 5.15
C GLY A 45 8.60 -11.99 6.39
N GLU A 46 8.39 -12.69 7.51
CA GLU A 46 8.01 -12.10 8.79
C GLU A 46 8.88 -10.90 9.20
N ASP A 47 10.18 -11.03 8.96
CA ASP A 47 11.18 -10.07 9.42
C ASP A 47 11.34 -8.89 8.45
N ASP A 48 10.76 -9.03 7.24
CA ASP A 48 11.03 -8.21 6.07
C ASP A 48 9.81 -7.41 5.57
N CYS A 49 8.62 -7.69 6.10
CA CYS A 49 7.42 -6.95 5.71
C CYS A 49 7.47 -5.50 6.21
N MET A 50 6.75 -4.60 5.53
CA MET A 50 6.83 -3.15 5.78
C MET A 50 6.42 -2.76 7.20
N ARG A 51 5.42 -3.45 7.76
CA ARG A 51 5.00 -3.28 9.16
C ARG A 51 6.15 -3.56 10.13
N THR A 52 6.89 -4.65 9.92
CA THR A 52 8.04 -5.01 10.75
C THR A 52 9.17 -3.99 10.59
N ARG A 53 9.47 -3.57 9.37
CA ARG A 53 10.51 -2.57 9.10
C ARG A 53 10.21 -1.22 9.75
N VAL A 54 8.98 -0.72 9.65
CA VAL A 54 8.59 0.54 10.30
C VAL A 54 8.62 0.43 11.82
N LYS A 55 8.19 -0.70 12.40
CA LYS A 55 8.31 -0.95 13.83
C LYS A 55 9.76 -0.83 14.31
N LYS A 56 10.69 -1.48 13.60
CA LYS A 56 12.14 -1.40 13.88
C LYS A 56 12.70 0.01 13.76
N LEU A 57 12.20 0.83 12.82
CA LEU A 57 12.62 2.23 12.70
C LEU A 57 12.13 3.04 13.90
N ASN A 58 10.84 2.93 14.23
CA ASN A 58 10.27 3.64 15.37
C ASN A 58 10.93 3.25 16.70
N GLU A 59 11.31 1.98 16.88
CA GLU A 59 12.07 1.52 18.05
C GLU A 59 13.43 2.22 18.15
N LYS A 60 14.14 2.37 17.03
CA LYS A 60 15.45 3.06 16.98
C LYS A 60 15.36 4.57 17.18
N GLU A 61 14.31 5.22 16.67
CA GLU A 61 14.08 6.66 16.91
C GLU A 61 13.92 6.94 18.41
N LEU A 62 13.21 6.07 19.13
CA LEU A 62 13.04 6.19 20.59
C LEU A 62 14.37 6.02 21.34
N GLU A 63 15.25 5.11 20.90
CA GLU A 63 16.59 4.93 21.47
C GLU A 63 17.50 6.15 21.23
N HIS A 64 17.38 6.82 20.07
CA HIS A 64 18.11 8.05 19.79
C HIS A 64 17.57 9.25 20.58
N GLU A 65 16.25 9.34 20.81
CA GLU A 65 15.67 10.41 21.63
C GLU A 65 16.14 10.32 23.09
N ASP A 66 16.19 9.11 23.68
CA ASP A 66 16.69 8.87 25.04
C ASP A 66 18.16 9.31 25.20
N GLN A 67 18.99 9.14 24.16
CA GLN A 67 20.37 9.62 24.13
C GLN A 67 20.48 11.13 23.90
N SER A 68 19.51 11.76 23.25
CA SER A 68 19.48 13.20 22.99
C SER A 68 18.96 14.03 24.17
N GLY A 69 18.21 13.39 25.10
CA GLY A 69 17.69 14.00 26.32
C GLY A 69 18.71 14.12 27.46
N PHE A 70 19.93 13.62 27.26
CA PHE A 70 21.06 13.79 28.17
C PHE A 70 22.04 14.84 27.62
N VAL A 71 21.57 16.09 27.50
CA VAL A 71 22.42 17.29 27.30
C VAL A 71 21.90 18.42 28.18
#